data_AF-A0A3P9PB46-F1
#
_entry.id   AF-A0A3P9PB46-F1
#
_cell.length_a   1.000
_cell.length_b   1.000
_cell.length_c   1.000
_cell.angle_alpha   90.00
_cell.angle_beta   90.00
_cell.angle_gamma   90.00
#
_symmetry.space_group_name_H-M   'P 1'
#
loop_
_entity.id
_entity.type
_entity.pdbx_description
1 polymer ?
#
loop_
_entity_poly.entity_id
_entity_poly.type
_entity_poly.pdbx_seq_one_letter_code
_entity_poly.pdbx_strand_id
1 'polypeptide(L)'
;ILTCVINNFFFFLSSVYLVKIDVILPCSSKKKDNLTHEVFDWKKNYDKEVFLYVKGKHYNNGKTGQDEDFKNRVDFFEDQLQFGNASIRIKKTKLTDSGIYRIKVKGKKYNELNVTMVDAKLGLIP
;
A
#
# COMPACT_ATOMS: atom_id res chain seq x y z
N ILE A 1 16.35 -4.11 -8.11
CA ILE A 1 16.42 -3.08 -7.05
C ILE A 1 15.20 -2.18 -7.24
N LEU A 2 14.06 -2.55 -6.62
CA LEU A 2 12.88 -1.68 -6.56
C LEU A 2 13.21 -0.56 -5.57
N THR A 3 12.99 0.70 -5.94
CA THR A 3 13.18 1.82 -5.02
C THR A 3 11.86 2.56 -4.89
N CYS A 4 11.27 2.53 -3.69
CA CYS A 4 10.36 3.58 -3.26
C CYS A 4 11.21 4.82 -2.98
N VAL A 5 11.11 5.86 -3.82
CA VAL A 5 11.70 7.18 -3.53
C VAL A 5 10.59 8.21 -3.65
N ILE A 6 10.39 9.01 -2.61
CA ILE A 6 9.59 10.23 -2.66
C ILE A 6 10.59 11.39 -2.77
N ASN A 7 10.41 12.23 -3.79
CA ASN A 7 11.30 13.33 -4.18
C ASN A 7 11.19 14.53 -3.22
N ASN A 8 12.34 14.96 -2.70
CA ASN A 8 12.74 16.35 -2.41
C ASN A 8 11.89 17.21 -1.45
N PHE A 9 11.67 16.75 -0.22
CA PHE A 9 11.65 17.64 0.94
C PHE A 9 12.34 16.95 2.12
N PHE A 10 13.42 17.55 2.64
CA PHE A 10 14.04 17.14 3.90
C PHE A 10 13.07 17.48 5.05
N PHE A 11 12.48 16.48 5.67
CA PHE A 11 11.99 16.58 7.05
C PHE A 11 12.64 15.47 7.87
N PHE A 12 13.31 15.87 8.95
CA PHE A 12 13.96 14.97 9.89
C PHE A 12 12.90 14.08 10.59
N LEU A 13 13.20 12.77 10.67
CA LEU A 13 12.58 11.73 11.51
C LEU A 13 11.16 11.23 11.12
N SER A 14 11.10 9.95 10.70
CA SER A 14 9.93 9.05 10.54
C SER A 14 8.71 9.58 9.79
N SER A 15 8.39 8.99 8.63
CA SER A 15 7.26 9.39 7.77
C SER A 15 5.92 9.47 8.52
N VAL A 16 5.44 10.71 8.72
CA VAL A 16 4.18 11.03 9.38
C VAL A 16 3.04 11.04 8.35
N TYR A 17 2.00 10.23 8.54
CA TYR A 17 0.80 10.23 7.67
C TYR A 17 -0.48 10.50 8.48
N LEU A 18 -1.37 11.32 7.91
CA LEU A 18 -2.57 11.80 8.59
C LEU A 18 -3.71 10.78 8.55
N VAL A 19 -4.41 10.61 9.68
CA VAL A 19 -5.62 9.79 9.82
C VAL A 19 -6.81 10.45 9.11
N LYS A 20 -7.78 9.64 8.62
CA LYS A 20 -8.95 10.05 7.81
C LYS A 20 -8.61 10.54 6.40
N ILE A 21 -7.36 10.41 5.94
CA ILE A 21 -6.94 10.69 4.57
C ILE A 21 -6.69 9.37 3.85
N ASP A 22 -6.52 9.40 2.53
CA ASP A 22 -6.05 8.28 1.76
C ASP A 22 -4.52 8.21 1.77
N VAL A 23 -3.96 7.02 1.94
CA VAL A 23 -2.51 6.77 1.88
C VAL A 23 -2.20 5.86 0.71
N ILE A 24 -1.15 6.19 -0.04
CA ILE A 24 -0.63 5.35 -1.12
C ILE A 24 0.56 4.57 -0.58
N LEU A 25 0.52 3.25 -0.70
CA LEU A 25 1.66 2.37 -0.46
C LEU A 25 2.37 2.14 -1.80
N PRO A 26 3.55 2.74 -2.01
CA PRO A 26 4.21 2.68 -3.30
C PRO A 26 4.83 1.31 -3.55
N CYS A 27 4.66 0.81 -4.77
CA CYS A 27 5.45 -0.28 -5.33
C CYS A 27 5.53 -0.11 -6.85
N SER A 28 6.71 0.21 -7.37
CA SER A 28 6.93 0.32 -8.81
C SER A 28 8.24 -0.33 -9.25
N SER A 29 8.20 -1.07 -10.36
CA SER A 29 9.38 -1.69 -10.95
C SER A 29 10.19 -0.65 -11.72
N LYS A 30 11.49 -0.48 -11.41
CA LYS A 30 12.40 0.38 -12.19
C LYS A 30 12.47 0.01 -13.66
N LYS A 31 12.33 -1.29 -13.97
CA LYS A 31 12.38 -1.81 -15.32
C LYS A 31 11.07 -1.59 -16.10
N LYS A 32 10.02 -1.07 -15.43
CA LYS A 32 8.67 -0.94 -15.97
C LYS A 32 8.11 -2.25 -16.53
N ASP A 33 8.39 -3.35 -15.84
CA ASP A 33 7.88 -4.68 -16.20
C ASP A 33 6.33 -4.64 -16.25
N ASN A 34 5.71 -5.26 -17.26
CA ASN A 34 4.26 -5.36 -17.31
C ASN A 34 3.75 -6.34 -16.23
N LEU A 35 2.94 -5.86 -15.28
CA LEU A 35 2.40 -6.64 -14.16
C LEU A 35 0.97 -7.16 -14.40
N THR A 36 0.38 -6.90 -15.56
CA THR A 36 -1.02 -7.26 -15.87
C THR A 36 -1.28 -8.76 -15.73
N HIS A 37 -0.29 -9.60 -16.02
CA HIS A 37 -0.39 -11.06 -15.92
C HIS A 37 0.39 -11.66 -14.74
N GLU A 38 0.84 -10.81 -13.82
CA GLU A 38 1.60 -11.23 -12.65
C GLU A 38 0.70 -11.52 -11.45
N VAL A 39 1.32 -12.02 -10.38
CA VAL A 39 0.70 -12.14 -9.06
C VAL A 39 1.41 -11.19 -8.13
N PHE A 40 0.64 -10.37 -7.42
CA PHE A 40 1.17 -9.60 -6.31
C PHE A 40 0.21 -9.56 -5.12
N ASP A 41 0.80 -9.74 -3.94
CA ASP A 41 0.13 -10.00 -2.67
C ASP A 41 0.64 -8.98 -1.64
N TRP A 42 -0.28 -8.14 -1.14
CA TRP A 42 -0.05 -7.16 -0.10
C TRP A 42 -0.61 -7.65 1.23
N LYS A 43 0.26 -7.70 2.24
CA LYS A 43 -0.08 -8.09 3.61
C LYS A 43 0.36 -7.05 4.62
N LYS A 44 -0.41 -6.90 5.68
CA LYS A 44 -0.01 -6.16 6.88
C LYS A 44 0.36 -7.15 7.99
N ASN A 45 1.44 -6.85 8.72
CA ASN A 45 1.90 -7.63 9.88
C ASN A 45 2.02 -9.14 9.60
N TYR A 46 2.41 -9.49 8.37
CA TYR A 46 2.63 -10.83 7.86
C TYR A 46 1.38 -11.69 7.58
N ASP A 47 0.25 -11.48 8.25
CA ASP A 47 -0.91 -12.37 8.16
C ASP A 47 -2.18 -11.71 7.64
N LYS A 48 -2.37 -10.40 7.87
CA LYS A 48 -3.55 -9.66 7.42
C LYS A 48 -3.49 -9.40 5.92
N GLU A 49 -4.39 -10.01 5.17
CA GLU A 49 -4.51 -9.80 3.73
C GLU A 49 -5.11 -8.42 3.43
N VAL A 50 -4.30 -7.54 2.81
CA VAL A 50 -4.73 -6.18 2.45
C VAL A 50 -5.29 -6.17 1.04
N PHE A 51 -4.56 -6.77 0.09
CA PHE A 51 -4.90 -6.78 -1.33
C PHE A 51 -4.19 -7.93 -2.05
N LEU A 52 -4.92 -8.65 -2.90
CA LEU A 52 -4.35 -9.66 -3.78
C LEU A 52 -4.75 -9.42 -5.23
N TYR A 53 -3.78 -9.55 -6.12
CA TYR A 53 -3.97 -9.59 -7.56
C TYR A 53 -3.39 -10.87 -8.14
N VAL A 54 -4.19 -11.58 -8.93
CA VAL A 54 -3.84 -12.84 -9.58
C VAL A 54 -4.24 -12.77 -11.04
N LYS A 55 -3.29 -12.39 -11.91
CA LYS A 55 -3.43 -12.53 -13.37
C LYS A 55 -4.73 -11.91 -13.92
N GLY A 56 -5.02 -10.65 -13.60
CA GLY A 56 -6.24 -9.95 -14.04
C GLY A 56 -7.41 -10.04 -13.07
N LYS A 57 -7.31 -10.84 -12.00
CA LYS A 57 -8.32 -10.89 -10.94
C LYS A 57 -7.82 -10.17 -9.70
N HIS A 58 -8.61 -9.25 -9.16
CA HIS A 58 -8.31 -8.53 -7.93
C HIS A 58 -9.28 -8.91 -6.78
N TYR A 59 -8.75 -8.85 -5.57
CA TYR A 59 -9.41 -9.27 -4.33
C TYR A 59 -9.21 -8.17 -3.29
N ASN A 60 -9.97 -7.09 -3.42
CA ASN A 60 -9.82 -5.86 -2.63
C ASN A 60 -11.12 -5.28 -2.05
N ASN A 61 -12.27 -5.88 -2.41
CA ASN A 61 -13.60 -5.43 -2.04
C ASN A 61 -14.40 -6.55 -1.36
N GLY A 62 -13.93 -7.03 -0.21
CA GLY A 62 -14.72 -7.91 0.66
C GLY A 62 -14.83 -9.37 0.22
N LYS A 63 -13.94 -9.83 -0.65
CA LYS A 63 -13.85 -11.27 -0.99
C LYS A 63 -13.26 -12.08 0.16
N THR A 64 -13.60 -13.37 0.20
CA THR A 64 -13.10 -14.33 1.17
C THR A 64 -11.57 -14.28 1.27
N GLY A 65 -11.06 -14.10 2.48
CA GLY A 65 -9.63 -14.02 2.78
C GLY A 65 -9.07 -12.61 3.00
N GLN A 66 -9.74 -11.55 2.53
CA GLN A 66 -9.35 -10.16 2.85
C GLN A 66 -9.66 -9.85 4.31
N ASP A 67 -8.72 -9.23 5.02
CA ASP A 67 -8.93 -8.80 6.41
C ASP A 67 -10.02 -7.72 6.49
N GLU A 68 -10.92 -7.86 7.47
CA GLU A 68 -12.09 -7.00 7.66
C GLU A 68 -11.72 -5.51 7.76
N ASP A 69 -10.54 -5.20 8.32
CA ASP A 69 -10.07 -3.81 8.47
C ASP A 69 -9.91 -3.12 7.11
N PHE A 70 -9.65 -3.85 6.03
CA PHE A 70 -9.33 -3.30 4.70
C PHE A 70 -10.47 -3.35 3.70
N LYS A 71 -11.58 -4.02 4.03
CA LYS A 71 -12.72 -4.15 3.11
C LYS A 71 -13.25 -2.80 2.64
N ASN A 72 -13.44 -2.68 1.33
CA ASN A 72 -13.95 -1.47 0.64
C ASN A 72 -13.06 -0.22 0.82
N ARG A 73 -11.85 -0.38 1.38
CA ARG A 73 -10.91 0.71 1.58
C ARG A 73 -9.70 0.63 0.66
N VAL A 74 -9.51 -0.44 -0.12
CA VAL A 74 -8.30 -0.61 -0.91
C VAL A 74 -8.57 -0.48 -2.40
N ASP A 75 -7.92 0.49 -3.04
CA ASP A 75 -7.87 0.64 -4.50
C ASP A 75 -6.46 0.35 -5.03
N PHE A 76 -6.34 0.11 -6.32
CA PHE A 76 -5.07 -0.07 -7.02
C PHE A 76 -5.09 0.66 -8.36
N PHE A 77 -3.91 0.85 -8.95
CA PHE A 77 -3.74 1.61 -10.21
C PHE A 77 -3.69 0.65 -11.40
N GLU A 78 -4.86 0.16 -11.80
CA GLU A 78 -4.99 -0.86 -12.85
C GLU A 78 -4.34 -0.45 -14.18
N ASP A 79 -4.59 0.79 -14.61
CA ASP A 79 -4.02 1.40 -15.81
C ASP A 79 -2.49 1.52 -15.79
N GLN A 80 -1.89 1.47 -14.59
CA GLN A 80 -0.45 1.58 -14.38
C GLN A 80 0.25 0.23 -14.24
N LEU A 81 -0.48 -0.90 -14.24
CA LEU A 81 0.12 -2.23 -14.15
C LEU A 81 1.05 -2.53 -15.34
N GLN A 82 0.67 -2.09 -16.54
CA GLN A 82 1.48 -2.22 -17.75
C GLN A 82 2.82 -1.47 -17.67
N PHE A 83 2.94 -0.50 -16.76
CA PHE A 83 4.16 0.27 -16.51
C PHE A 83 4.90 -0.16 -15.25
N GLY A 84 4.50 -1.29 -14.64
CA GLY A 84 5.18 -1.85 -13.48
C GLY A 84 4.75 -1.27 -12.15
N ASN A 85 3.60 -0.61 -12.06
CA ASN A 85 3.09 -0.03 -10.82
C ASN A 85 2.09 -0.97 -10.13
N ALA A 86 2.50 -1.57 -9.02
CA ALA A 86 1.64 -2.39 -8.14
C ALA A 86 1.34 -1.68 -6.80
N SER A 87 1.38 -0.34 -6.80
CA SER A 87 0.99 0.45 -5.64
C SER A 87 -0.48 0.27 -5.31
N ILE A 88 -0.82 0.41 -4.03
CA ILE A 88 -2.22 0.42 -3.57
C ILE A 88 -2.53 1.71 -2.83
N ARG A 89 -3.80 2.09 -2.81
CA ARG A 89 -4.33 3.19 -2.01
C ARG A 89 -5.23 2.64 -0.92
N ILE A 90 -4.94 2.97 0.33
CA ILE A 90 -5.80 2.69 1.48
C ILE A 90 -6.59 3.96 1.79
N LYS A 91 -7.90 3.88 1.65
CA LYS A 91 -8.85 4.98 1.87
C LYS A 91 -9.24 5.10 3.34
N LYS A 92 -9.60 6.32 3.76
CA LYS A 92 -10.14 6.59 5.10
C LYS A 92 -9.29 5.92 6.19
N THR A 93 -8.01 6.27 6.23
CA THR A 93 -7.05 5.64 7.15
C THR A 93 -7.45 5.83 8.61
N LYS A 94 -7.02 4.87 9.44
CA LYS A 94 -7.23 4.82 10.90
C LYS A 94 -5.88 4.68 11.59
N LEU A 95 -5.78 5.06 12.86
CA LEU A 95 -4.56 4.84 13.66
C LEU A 95 -4.12 3.37 13.67
N THR A 96 -5.09 2.45 13.67
CA THR A 96 -4.89 1.01 13.63
C THR A 96 -4.33 0.51 12.30
N ASP A 97 -4.30 1.32 11.24
CA ASP A 97 -3.65 0.97 9.97
C ASP A 97 -2.13 1.04 10.07
N SER A 98 -1.57 1.60 11.15
CA SER A 98 -0.12 1.57 11.40
C SER A 98 0.41 0.13 11.47
N GLY A 99 1.59 -0.10 10.92
CA GLY A 99 2.27 -1.40 10.96
C GLY A 99 3.18 -1.64 9.76
N ILE A 100 3.65 -2.88 9.66
CA ILE A 100 4.54 -3.31 8.58
C ILE A 100 3.70 -3.84 7.44
N TYR A 101 3.79 -3.19 6.29
CA TYR A 101 3.19 -3.64 5.04
C TYR A 101 4.25 -4.32 4.19
N ARG A 102 3.92 -5.48 3.64
CA ARG A 102 4.78 -6.23 2.73
C ARG A 102 4.07 -6.50 1.42
N ILE A 103 4.81 -6.42 0.33
CA ILE A 103 4.36 -6.86 -0.98
C ILE A 103 5.26 -7.98 -1.49
N LYS A 104 4.64 -9.03 -2.05
CA LYS A 104 5.32 -10.06 -2.83
C LYS A 104 4.84 -10.01 -4.26
N VAL A 105 5.73 -9.72 -5.20
CA VAL A 105 5.48 -9.94 -6.64
C VAL A 105 6.07 -11.30 -7.02
N LYS A 106 5.36 -12.11 -7.82
CA LYS A 106 5.79 -13.46 -8.19
C LYS A 106 7.24 -13.47 -8.70
N GLY A 107 8.05 -14.41 -8.19
CA GLY A 107 9.46 -14.55 -8.55
C GLY A 107 10.39 -13.46 -8.00
N LYS A 108 9.88 -12.51 -7.20
CA LYS A 108 10.66 -11.45 -6.56
C LYS A 108 10.70 -11.63 -5.04
N LYS A 109 11.70 -11.01 -4.41
CA LYS A 109 11.78 -10.91 -2.93
C LYS A 109 10.66 -10.00 -2.41
N TYR A 110 10.29 -10.19 -1.14
CA TYR A 110 9.38 -9.28 -0.46
C TYR A 110 9.99 -7.88 -0.37
N ASN A 111 9.14 -6.85 -0.47
CA ASN A 111 9.49 -5.49 -0.09
C ASN A 111 8.61 -5.10 1.08
N GLU A 112 9.19 -4.47 2.10
CA GLU A 112 8.50 -4.09 3.33
C GLU A 112 8.55 -2.57 3.52
N LEU A 113 7.47 -2.03 4.08
CA LEU A 113 7.30 -0.62 4.42
C LEU A 113 6.72 -0.53 5.83
N ASN A 114 7.37 0.21 6.72
CA ASN A 114 6.79 0.55 8.01
C ASN A 114 5.97 1.84 7.87
N VAL A 115 4.69 1.78 8.24
CA VAL A 115 3.76 2.89 8.13
C VAL A 115 3.27 3.28 9.52
N THR A 116 3.44 4.55 9.87
CA THR A 116 2.92 5.12 11.12
C THR A 116 1.85 6.15 10.80
N MET A 117 0.61 5.87 11.22
CA MET A 117 -0.50 6.80 11.14
C MET A 117 -0.51 7.66 12.40
N VAL A 118 -0.62 8.97 12.25
CA VAL A 118 -0.80 9.90 13.36
C VAL A 118 -2.09 10.67 13.19
N ASP A 119 -2.77 10.93 14.29
CA ASP A 119 -3.92 11.83 14.25
C ASP A 119 -3.40 13.25 14.08
N ALA A 120 -3.92 13.94 13.07
CA ALA A 120 -3.71 15.37 12.97
C ALA A 120 -4.57 16.00 14.06
N LYS A 121 -3.99 16.25 15.25
CA LYS A 121 -4.60 17.23 16.16
C LYS A 121 -4.62 18.56 15.40
N LEU A 122 -5.77 18.89 14.83
CA LEU A 122 -6.12 20.28 14.53
C LEU A 122 -5.87 21.03 15.83
N GLY A 123 -4.87 21.90 15.83
CA GLY A 123 -4.54 22.70 17.00
C GLY A 123 -5.80 23.41 17.46
N LEU A 124 -6.34 22.98 18.61
CA LEU A 124 -7.11 23.86 19.47
C LEU A 124 -6.09 24.89 19.96
N ILE A 125 -5.96 25.97 19.21
CA ILE A 125 -5.40 27.22 19.72
C ILE A 125 -6.56 27.82 20.52
N PRO A 126 -6.44 27.97 21.85
CA PRO A 126 -7.46 28.63 22.66
C PRO A 126 -7.65 30.10 22.27
#